data_AF-A0A520B6L0-F1
#
_entry.id   AF-A0A520B6L0-F1
#
_cell.length_a   1.000
_cell.length_b   1.000
_cell.length_c   1.000
_cell.angle_alpha   90.00
_cell.angle_beta   90.00
_cell.angle_gamma   90.00
#
_symmetry.space_group_name_H-M   'P 1'
#
loop_
_entity.id
_entity.type
_entity.pdbx_description
1 polymer ?
#
loop_
_entity_poly.entity_id
_entity_poly.type
_entity_poly.pdbx_seq_one_letter_code
_entity_poly.pdbx_strand_id
1 'polypeptide(L)'
;MSFPLLPALSRVLASIDAPRNLRALYALLAAFCVAGLLLATAQSAAARGQEGLSAVWLGLALAVAFFGVNTTGLMLMDQARGLPVREPPDALSDALRCSHRVLIALVACLALAGAGVAVLAALLWATRWPFFGAPLLAVVLPAGVVLLGGLCFVVVILVGPLAGPAVWAGRRSGGVLAFLRTRLRHGLPETALLMATVYLLVALTTAAVSFVVVSGGKLLAGLAILGAGIELPARQLLAGVTGLGPRSFGASGMPLEGGNLG
;
A
#
# COMPACT_ATOMS: atom_id res chain seq x y z
N MET A 1 -22.30 15.68 -18.39
CA MET A 1 -21.67 14.71 -19.31
C MET A 1 -21.59 13.38 -18.59
N SER A 2 -22.48 12.45 -18.92
CA SER A 2 -22.53 11.11 -18.32
C SER A 2 -21.41 10.28 -18.94
N PHE A 3 -20.37 9.96 -18.18
CA PHE A 3 -19.45 8.89 -18.59
C PHE A 3 -20.23 7.58 -18.65
N PRO A 4 -20.14 6.79 -19.73
CA PRO A 4 -20.78 5.49 -19.76
C PRO A 4 -20.02 4.58 -18.77
N LEU A 5 -20.66 4.28 -17.63
CA LEU A 5 -20.09 3.50 -16.52
C LEU A 5 -19.72 2.06 -16.94
N LEU A 6 -20.50 1.44 -17.82
CA LEU A 6 -20.24 0.08 -18.32
C LEU A 6 -18.86 -0.03 -19.00
N PRO A 7 -18.52 0.81 -19.99
CA PRO A 7 -17.17 0.86 -20.58
C PRO A 7 -16.03 1.17 -19.60
N ALA A 8 -16.30 1.84 -18.49
CA ALA A 8 -15.29 2.09 -17.46
C ALA A 8 -15.07 0.84 -16.58
N LEU A 9 -16.16 0.18 -16.16
CA LEU A 9 -16.10 -1.08 -15.43
C LEU A 9 -15.49 -2.21 -16.26
N SER A 10 -15.81 -2.30 -17.55
CA SER A 10 -15.19 -3.30 -18.43
C SER A 10 -13.67 -3.11 -18.55
N ARG A 11 -13.19 -1.87 -18.53
CA ARG A 11 -11.75 -1.57 -18.48
C ARG A 11 -11.10 -1.95 -17.15
N VAL A 12 -11.81 -1.79 -16.03
CA VAL A 12 -11.35 -2.29 -14.72
C VAL A 12 -11.27 -3.82 -14.75
N LEU A 13 -12.26 -4.50 -15.30
CA LEU A 13 -12.22 -5.96 -15.44
C LEU A 13 -11.12 -6.42 -16.41
N ALA A 14 -10.86 -5.67 -17.47
CA ALA A 14 -9.74 -5.93 -18.39
C ALA A 14 -8.36 -5.80 -17.72
N SER A 15 -8.26 -5.16 -16.54
CA SER A 15 -7.01 -5.15 -15.77
C SER A 15 -6.59 -6.55 -15.29
N ILE A 16 -7.48 -7.54 -15.35
CA ILE A 16 -7.17 -8.96 -15.10
C ILE A 16 -6.15 -9.50 -16.12
N ASP A 17 -5.99 -8.87 -17.28
CA ASP A 17 -4.95 -9.23 -18.25
C ASP A 17 -3.57 -8.67 -17.91
N ALA A 18 -3.44 -7.79 -16.90
CA ALA A 18 -2.17 -7.20 -16.49
C ALA A 18 -1.07 -8.24 -16.16
N PRO A 19 -1.35 -9.39 -15.51
CA PRO A 19 -0.36 -10.44 -15.25
C PRO A 19 0.24 -11.07 -16.52
N ARG A 20 -0.41 -10.92 -17.69
CA ARG A 20 0.14 -11.39 -18.97
C ARG A 20 1.36 -10.59 -19.40
N ASN A 21 1.54 -9.38 -18.86
CA ASN A 21 2.78 -8.63 -19.02
C ASN A 21 3.84 -9.24 -18.08
N LEU A 22 4.44 -10.33 -18.55
CA LEU A 22 5.45 -11.08 -17.81
C LEU A 22 6.60 -10.16 -17.39
N ARG A 23 6.93 -9.15 -18.20
CA ARG A 23 7.96 -8.17 -17.90
C ARG A 23 7.66 -7.36 -16.65
N ALA A 24 6.46 -6.78 -16.60
CA ALA A 24 6.00 -6.03 -15.45
C ALA A 24 5.86 -6.93 -14.21
N LEU A 25 5.36 -8.16 -14.41
CA LEU A 25 5.17 -9.14 -13.36
C LEU A 25 6.49 -9.57 -12.70
N TYR A 26 7.51 -9.95 -13.49
CA TYR A 26 8.79 -10.36 -12.90
C TYR A 26 9.51 -9.18 -12.25
N ALA A 27 9.41 -7.97 -12.81
CA ALA A 27 10.01 -6.77 -12.21
C ALA A 27 9.39 -6.49 -10.83
N LEU A 28 8.06 -6.61 -10.72
CA LEU A 28 7.33 -6.46 -9.47
C LEU A 28 7.74 -7.54 -8.46
N LEU A 29 7.74 -8.80 -8.89
CA LEU A 29 8.08 -9.94 -8.04
C LEU A 29 9.51 -9.85 -7.53
N ALA A 30 10.47 -9.56 -8.40
CA ALA A 30 11.87 -9.38 -8.03
C ALA A 30 12.04 -8.24 -7.02
N ALA A 31 11.40 -7.08 -7.25
CA ALA A 31 11.46 -5.96 -6.33
C ALA A 31 10.88 -6.31 -4.95
N PHE A 32 9.71 -6.98 -4.90
CA PHE A 32 9.12 -7.40 -3.63
C PHE A 32 9.90 -8.51 -2.93
N CYS A 33 10.52 -9.45 -3.65
CA CYS A 33 11.42 -10.43 -3.07
C CYS A 33 12.63 -9.75 -2.41
N VAL A 34 13.27 -8.81 -3.10
CA VAL A 34 14.41 -8.06 -2.55
C VAL A 34 13.96 -7.21 -1.36
N ALA A 35 12.85 -6.47 -1.47
CA ALA A 35 12.30 -5.69 -0.37
C ALA A 35 11.94 -6.56 0.84
N GLY A 36 11.36 -7.74 0.63
CA GLY A 36 11.04 -8.70 1.69
C GLY A 36 12.28 -9.24 2.40
N LEU A 37 13.34 -9.57 1.66
CA LEU A 37 14.63 -9.97 2.24
C LEU A 37 15.23 -8.85 3.09
N LEU A 38 15.21 -7.61 2.60
CA LEU A 38 15.69 -6.44 3.33
C LEU A 38 14.85 -6.12 4.58
N LEU A 39 13.55 -6.35 4.51
CA LEU A 39 12.68 -6.20 5.67
C LEU A 39 13.00 -7.28 6.73
N ALA A 40 13.24 -8.51 6.31
CA ALA A 40 13.67 -9.58 7.20
C ALA A 40 15.04 -9.30 7.82
N THR A 41 16.00 -8.72 7.07
CA THR A 41 17.28 -8.29 7.64
C THR A 41 17.12 -7.12 8.62
N ALA A 42 16.22 -6.17 8.33
CA ALA A 42 15.89 -5.06 9.25
C ALA A 42 15.33 -5.58 10.58
N GLN A 43 14.40 -6.52 10.54
CA GLN A 43 13.83 -7.16 11.72
C GLN A 43 14.91 -7.93 12.52
N SER A 44 15.80 -8.64 11.81
CA SER A 44 16.93 -9.35 12.45
C SER A 44 17.89 -8.39 13.15
N ALA A 45 18.20 -7.24 12.55
CA ALA A 45 19.05 -6.21 13.16
C ALA A 45 18.38 -5.56 14.39
N ALA A 46 17.09 -5.26 14.31
CA ALA A 46 16.31 -4.73 15.45
C ALA A 46 16.35 -5.70 16.63
N ALA A 47 16.13 -7.00 16.37
CA ALA A 47 16.17 -8.03 17.40
C ALA A 47 17.53 -8.18 18.08
N ARG A 48 18.62 -7.75 17.42
CA ARG A 48 19.98 -7.73 17.98
C ARG A 48 20.31 -6.41 18.71
N GLY A 49 19.33 -5.54 18.94
CA GLY A 49 19.55 -4.22 19.55
C GLY A 49 20.30 -3.23 18.65
N GLN A 50 20.40 -3.50 17.34
CA GLN A 50 21.12 -2.65 16.39
C GLN A 50 20.16 -1.69 15.68
N GLU A 51 19.57 -0.77 16.45
CA GLU A 51 18.50 0.12 15.96
C GLU A 51 18.91 0.94 14.73
N GLY A 52 20.14 1.47 14.73
CA GLY A 52 20.66 2.24 13.59
C GLY A 52 20.76 1.42 12.30
N LEU A 53 21.28 0.19 12.38
CA LEU A 53 21.35 -0.71 11.22
C LEU A 53 19.97 -1.18 10.79
N SER A 54 19.06 -1.44 11.73
CA SER A 54 17.67 -1.78 11.42
C SER A 54 16.97 -0.67 10.63
N ALA A 55 17.14 0.58 11.05
CA ALA A 55 16.57 1.73 10.35
C ALA A 55 17.10 1.86 8.91
N VAL A 56 18.40 1.61 8.70
CA VAL A 56 19.01 1.61 7.35
C VAL A 56 18.39 0.51 6.48
N TRP A 57 18.31 -0.73 6.99
CA TRP A 57 17.72 -1.85 6.23
C TRP A 57 16.24 -1.63 5.92
N LEU A 58 15.48 -1.09 6.88
CA LEU A 58 14.08 -0.74 6.69
C LEU A 58 13.91 0.35 5.63
N GLY A 59 14.75 1.39 5.68
CA GLY A 59 14.76 2.45 4.67
C GLY A 59 15.05 1.91 3.27
N LEU A 60 16.02 0.99 3.16
CA LEU A 60 16.36 0.35 1.88
C LEU A 60 15.24 -0.56 1.38
N ALA A 61 14.59 -1.33 2.26
CA ALA A 61 13.43 -2.14 1.93
C ALA A 61 12.28 -1.29 1.36
N LEU A 62 11.97 -0.17 2.02
CA LEU A 62 10.96 0.78 1.58
C LEU A 62 11.32 1.42 0.24
N ALA A 63 12.59 1.80 0.04
CA ALA A 63 13.07 2.37 -1.21
C ALA A 63 12.92 1.38 -2.37
N VAL A 64 13.35 0.12 -2.19
CA VAL A 64 13.22 -0.94 -3.20
C VAL A 64 11.76 -1.21 -3.53
N ALA A 65 10.89 -1.33 -2.53
CA ALA A 65 9.45 -1.51 -2.76
C ALA A 65 8.85 -0.31 -3.52
N PHE A 66 9.19 0.91 -3.11
CA PHE A 66 8.68 2.13 -3.73
C PHE A 66 9.11 2.27 -5.20
N PHE A 67 10.40 2.13 -5.50
CA PHE A 67 10.87 2.21 -6.88
C PHE A 67 10.43 1.02 -7.72
N GLY A 68 10.33 -0.18 -7.13
CA GLY A 68 9.79 -1.37 -7.79
C GLY A 68 8.36 -1.19 -8.26
N VAL A 69 7.47 -0.74 -7.37
CA VAL A 69 6.06 -0.46 -7.70
C VAL A 69 5.94 0.60 -8.79
N ASN A 70 6.76 1.67 -8.75
CA ASN A 70 6.74 2.71 -9.79
C ASN A 70 7.30 2.21 -11.12
N THR A 71 8.32 1.34 -11.11
CA THR A 71 8.88 0.71 -12.31
C THR A 71 7.80 -0.13 -13.00
N THR A 72 7.15 -1.03 -12.26
CA THR A 72 6.03 -1.83 -12.77
C THR A 72 4.86 -0.95 -13.21
N GLY A 73 4.55 0.11 -12.46
CA GLY A 73 3.49 1.06 -12.78
C GLY A 73 3.70 1.74 -14.13
N LEU A 74 4.93 2.17 -14.45
CA LEU A 74 5.28 2.73 -15.76
C LEU A 74 5.05 1.71 -16.88
N MET A 75 5.50 0.47 -16.70
CA MET A 75 5.35 -0.60 -17.70
C MET A 75 3.89 -0.97 -17.96
N LEU A 76 3.08 -1.07 -16.91
CA LEU A 76 1.64 -1.32 -17.01
C LEU A 76 0.91 -0.11 -17.62
N MET A 77 1.37 1.11 -17.35
CA MET A 77 0.82 2.33 -17.95
C MET A 77 1.13 2.39 -19.45
N ASP A 78 2.33 2.02 -19.88
CA ASP A 78 2.68 1.94 -21.30
C ASP A 78 1.76 0.91 -22.01
N GLN A 79 1.58 -0.27 -21.42
CA GLN A 79 0.65 -1.29 -21.93
C GLN A 79 -0.80 -0.77 -22.02
N ALA A 80 -1.30 -0.14 -20.95
CA ALA A 80 -2.66 0.40 -20.91
C ALA A 80 -2.90 1.52 -21.94
N ARG A 81 -1.83 2.21 -22.35
CA ARG A 81 -1.85 3.24 -23.41
C ARG A 81 -1.64 2.68 -24.81
N GLY A 82 -1.44 1.37 -24.96
CA GLY A 82 -1.10 0.74 -26.24
C GLY A 82 0.30 1.12 -26.76
N LEU A 83 1.19 1.56 -25.87
CA LEU A 83 2.59 1.87 -26.18
C LEU A 83 3.46 0.62 -26.04
N PRO A 84 4.62 0.54 -26.73
CA PRO A 84 5.56 -0.55 -26.51
C PRO A 84 6.02 -0.57 -25.05
N VAL A 85 5.95 -1.75 -24.42
CA VAL A 85 6.33 -1.94 -23.02
C VAL A 85 7.85 -1.88 -22.90
N ARG A 86 8.37 -0.92 -22.13
CA ARG A 86 9.81 -0.75 -21.84
C ARG A 86 10.42 -2.01 -21.22
N GLU A 87 11.72 -2.18 -21.40
CA GLU A 87 12.48 -3.16 -20.63
C GLU A 87 12.60 -2.69 -19.16
N PRO A 88 12.60 -3.59 -18.17
CA PRO A 88 12.70 -3.22 -16.76
C PRO A 88 13.88 -2.33 -16.34
N PRO A 89 15.11 -2.47 -16.86
CA PRO A 89 16.18 -1.55 -16.51
C PRO A 89 15.89 -0.10 -16.96
N ASP A 90 15.29 0.07 -18.14
CA ASP A 90 14.92 1.39 -18.65
C ASP A 90 13.78 1.98 -17.82
N ALA A 91 12.77 1.17 -17.52
CA ALA A 91 11.65 1.56 -16.67
C ALA A 91 12.12 1.92 -15.24
N LEU A 92 13.13 1.24 -14.71
CA LEU A 92 13.72 1.54 -13.41
C LEU A 92 14.48 2.87 -13.42
N SER A 93 15.28 3.12 -14.47
CA SER A 93 15.97 4.40 -14.66
C SER A 93 14.97 5.57 -14.70
N ASP A 94 13.86 5.40 -15.41
CA ASP A 94 12.80 6.39 -15.47
C ASP A 94 12.06 6.54 -14.13
N ALA A 95 11.80 5.43 -13.44
CA ALA A 95 11.21 5.44 -12.10
C ALA A 95 12.09 6.21 -11.12
N LEU A 96 13.40 6.02 -11.10
CA LEU A 96 14.33 6.77 -10.24
C LEU A 96 14.25 8.28 -10.51
N ARG A 97 14.11 8.67 -11.79
CA ARG A 97 14.03 10.08 -12.19
C ARG A 97 12.68 10.73 -11.92
N CYS A 98 11.57 9.99 -11.90
CA CYS A 98 10.24 10.59 -11.79
C CYS A 98 9.51 10.29 -10.47
N SER A 99 9.83 9.21 -9.75
CA SER A 99 9.04 8.76 -8.60
C SER A 99 9.08 9.73 -7.43
N HIS A 100 10.12 10.56 -7.30
CA HIS A 100 10.15 11.63 -6.30
C HIS A 100 8.95 12.59 -6.43
N ARG A 101 8.37 12.73 -7.63
CA ARG A 101 7.17 13.55 -7.86
C ARG A 101 5.93 12.94 -7.22
N VAL A 102 5.83 11.61 -7.16
CA VAL A 102 4.78 10.89 -6.44
C VAL A 102 4.89 11.19 -4.95
N LEU A 103 6.11 11.14 -4.39
CA LEU A 103 6.35 11.48 -2.98
C LEU A 103 6.00 12.94 -2.68
N ILE A 104 6.42 13.88 -3.53
CA ILE A 104 6.08 15.31 -3.35
C ILE A 104 4.56 15.51 -3.40
N ALA A 105 3.86 14.89 -4.35
CA ALA A 105 2.40 14.99 -4.45
C ALA A 105 1.72 14.38 -3.22
N LEU A 106 2.20 13.24 -2.73
CA LEU A 106 1.68 12.58 -1.53
C LEU A 106 1.90 13.45 -0.28
N VAL A 107 3.13 13.95 -0.07
CA VAL A 107 3.46 14.85 1.05
C VAL A 107 2.61 16.11 0.99
N ALA A 108 2.41 16.71 -0.19
CA ALA A 108 1.53 17.87 -0.34
C ALA A 108 0.08 17.56 0.05
N CYS A 109 -0.45 16.39 -0.36
CA CYS A 109 -1.80 15.95 0.03
C CYS A 109 -1.90 15.70 1.54
N LEU A 110 -0.90 15.05 2.14
CA LEU A 110 -0.84 14.81 3.57
C LEU A 110 -0.69 16.11 4.37
N ALA A 111 0.09 17.07 3.89
CA ALA A 111 0.23 18.39 4.51
C ALA A 111 -1.10 19.16 4.49
N LEU A 112 -1.85 19.11 3.38
CA LEU A 112 -3.19 19.70 3.29
C LEU A 112 -4.18 19.01 4.24
N ALA A 113 -4.15 17.68 4.31
CA ALA A 113 -4.97 16.93 5.27
C ALA A 113 -4.61 17.29 6.71
N GLY A 114 -3.31 17.36 7.02
CA GLY A 114 -2.78 17.76 8.33
C GLY A 114 -3.19 19.18 8.72
N ALA A 115 -3.19 20.12 7.78
CA ALA A 115 -3.69 21.47 8.01
C ALA A 115 -5.19 21.47 8.37
N GLY A 116 -6.00 20.65 7.69
CA GLY A 116 -7.42 20.47 8.02
C GLY A 116 -7.63 19.90 9.43
N VAL A 117 -6.84 18.90 9.82
CA VAL A 117 -6.85 18.33 11.18
C VAL A 117 -6.41 19.37 12.21
N ALA A 118 -5.38 20.17 11.93
CA ALA A 118 -4.92 21.23 12.82
C ALA A 118 -5.98 22.31 13.04
N VAL A 119 -6.71 22.71 11.99
CA VAL A 119 -7.86 23.64 12.10
C VAL A 119 -8.94 23.04 12.98
N LEU A 120 -9.28 21.76 12.79
CA LEU A 120 -10.27 21.09 13.63
C LEU A 120 -9.82 21.02 15.10
N ALA A 121 -8.55 20.70 15.34
CA ALA A 121 -7.97 20.68 16.68
C ALA A 121 -8.00 22.07 17.34
N ALA A 122 -7.72 23.13 16.59
CA ALA A 122 -7.82 24.52 17.07
C ALA A 122 -9.27 24.91 17.40
N LEU A 123 -10.24 24.51 16.57
CA LEU A 123 -11.66 24.73 16.83
C LEU A 123 -12.13 23.98 18.08
N LEU A 124 -11.73 22.72 18.24
CA LEU A 124 -12.01 21.95 19.46
C LEU A 124 -11.37 22.58 20.69
N TRP A 125 -10.15 23.10 20.56
CA TRP A 125 -9.50 23.82 21.66
C TRP A 125 -10.27 25.11 22.02
N ALA A 126 -10.79 25.84 21.03
CA ALA A 126 -11.61 27.03 21.24
C ALA A 126 -12.95 26.76 21.96
N THR A 127 -13.45 25.50 21.95
CA THR A 127 -14.66 25.12 22.72
C THR A 127 -14.48 25.23 24.23
N ARG A 128 -13.25 25.42 24.72
CA ARG A 128 -12.98 25.63 26.15
C ARG A 128 -13.48 26.97 26.69
N TRP A 129 -13.96 27.88 25.85
CA TRP A 129 -14.47 29.17 26.30
C TRP A 129 -15.88 29.08 26.92
N PRO A 130 -16.11 29.70 28.10
CA PRO A 130 -17.31 29.47 28.91
C PRO A 130 -18.61 29.95 28.26
N PHE A 131 -18.56 31.00 27.43
CA PHE A 131 -19.77 31.57 26.80
C PHE A 131 -20.13 30.95 25.45
N PHE A 132 -19.16 30.40 24.72
CA PHE A 132 -19.35 29.91 23.34
C PHE A 132 -19.05 28.41 23.18
N GLY A 133 -18.58 27.73 24.23
CA GLY A 133 -18.11 26.36 24.17
C GLY A 133 -19.17 25.35 23.73
N ALA A 134 -20.33 25.35 24.40
CA ALA A 134 -21.44 24.45 24.09
C ALA A 134 -22.01 24.62 22.66
N PRO A 135 -22.34 25.85 22.18
CA PRO A 135 -22.83 26.02 20.82
C PRO A 135 -21.76 25.73 19.77
N LEU A 136 -20.50 26.06 20.02
CA LEU A 136 -19.41 25.75 19.09
C LEU A 136 -19.19 24.23 18.99
N LEU A 137 -19.20 23.51 20.11
CA LEU A 137 -19.05 22.05 20.13
C LEU A 137 -20.15 21.34 19.33
N ALA A 138 -21.40 21.82 19.44
CA ALA A 138 -22.54 21.27 18.70
C ALA A 138 -22.36 21.32 17.17
N VAL A 139 -21.60 22.28 16.65
CA VAL A 139 -21.28 22.42 15.22
C VAL A 139 -19.97 21.71 14.86
N VAL A 140 -18.95 21.85 15.70
CA VAL A 140 -17.60 21.31 15.45
C VAL A 140 -17.59 19.79 15.44
N LEU A 141 -18.39 19.11 16.27
CA LEU A 141 -18.48 17.65 16.29
C LEU A 141 -18.96 17.06 14.94
N PRO A 142 -20.17 17.39 14.44
CA PRO A 142 -20.63 16.86 13.15
C PRO A 142 -19.74 17.31 11.99
N ALA A 143 -19.26 18.56 12.00
CA ALA A 143 -18.32 19.05 10.99
C ALA A 143 -16.99 18.25 11.03
N GLY A 144 -16.49 17.93 12.21
CA GLY A 144 -15.27 17.15 12.42
C GLY A 144 -15.41 15.72 11.90
N VAL A 145 -16.54 15.05 12.17
CA VAL A 145 -16.82 13.71 11.63
C VAL A 145 -16.85 13.72 10.10
N VAL A 146 -17.55 14.69 9.50
CA VAL A 146 -17.63 14.82 8.04
C VAL A 146 -16.26 15.14 7.44
N LEU A 147 -15.49 16.04 8.07
CA LEU A 147 -14.16 16.43 7.60
C LEU A 147 -13.17 15.26 7.69
N LEU A 148 -13.07 14.60 8.85
CA LEU A 148 -12.14 13.47 9.05
C LEU A 148 -12.54 12.27 8.17
N GLY A 149 -13.82 11.93 8.12
CA GLY A 149 -14.33 10.89 7.24
C GLY A 149 -14.04 11.19 5.77
N GLY A 150 -14.29 12.43 5.34
CA GLY A 150 -13.99 12.91 3.99
C GLY A 150 -12.49 12.89 3.67
N LEU A 151 -11.62 13.29 4.61
CA LEU A 151 -10.17 13.23 4.44
C LEU A 151 -9.67 11.80 4.28
N CYS A 152 -10.08 10.89 5.16
CA CYS A 152 -9.74 9.47 5.07
C CYS A 152 -10.21 8.88 3.73
N PHE A 153 -11.46 9.18 3.35
CA PHE A 153 -12.01 8.76 2.07
C PHE A 153 -11.19 9.26 0.89
N VAL A 154 -10.86 10.56 0.83
CA VAL A 154 -10.08 11.14 -0.28
C VAL A 154 -8.68 10.55 -0.33
N VAL A 155 -8.01 10.38 0.81
CA VAL A 155 -6.65 9.81 0.85
C VAL A 155 -6.65 8.38 0.32
N VAL A 156 -7.56 7.54 0.82
CA VAL A 156 -7.63 6.13 0.42
C VAL A 156 -8.13 5.99 -1.01
N ILE A 157 -9.26 6.59 -1.36
CA ILE A 157 -9.94 6.35 -2.64
C ILE A 157 -9.31 7.16 -3.78
N LEU A 158 -8.82 8.38 -3.52
CA LEU A 158 -8.36 9.29 -4.56
C LEU A 158 -6.84 9.35 -4.63
N VAL A 159 -6.17 9.67 -3.52
CA VAL A 159 -4.74 10.02 -3.54
C VAL A 159 -3.88 8.78 -3.79
N GLY A 160 -4.07 7.70 -3.01
CA GLY A 160 -3.28 6.49 -3.15
C GLY A 160 -3.29 5.91 -4.58
N PRO A 161 -4.47 5.68 -5.18
CA PRO A 161 -4.58 5.06 -6.50
C PRO A 161 -4.23 5.96 -7.67
N LEU A 162 -4.53 7.26 -7.58
CA LEU A 162 -4.46 8.15 -8.74
C LEU A 162 -3.18 8.99 -8.80
N ALA A 163 -2.46 9.16 -7.69
CA ALA A 163 -1.21 9.93 -7.68
C ALA A 163 -0.14 9.28 -8.56
N GLY A 164 0.03 7.95 -8.45
CA GLY A 164 0.97 7.18 -9.27
C GLY A 164 0.69 7.34 -10.78
N PRO A 165 -0.49 6.92 -11.28
CA PRO A 165 -0.85 7.04 -12.69
C PRO A 165 -0.77 8.46 -13.24
N ALA A 166 -1.10 9.48 -12.44
CA ALA A 166 -0.97 10.87 -12.87
C ALA A 166 0.49 11.28 -13.11
N VAL A 167 1.42 10.82 -12.28
CA VAL A 167 2.86 11.04 -12.48
C VAL A 167 3.41 10.20 -13.62
N TRP A 168 3.00 8.93 -13.74
CA TRP A 168 3.40 8.04 -14.84
C TRP A 168 2.92 8.55 -16.20
N ALA A 169 1.79 9.26 -16.24
CA ALA A 169 1.32 9.98 -17.43
C ALA A 169 2.18 11.20 -17.82
N GLY A 170 3.22 11.52 -17.04
CA GLY A 170 4.16 12.63 -17.30
C GLY A 170 3.77 13.96 -16.65
N ARG A 171 2.73 14.01 -15.80
CA ARG A 171 2.33 15.26 -15.14
C ARG A 171 3.39 15.68 -14.10
N ARG A 172 3.65 16.99 -14.02
CA ARG A 172 4.43 17.59 -12.92
C ARG A 172 3.59 17.63 -11.63
N SER A 173 4.22 17.78 -10.47
CA SER A 173 3.55 17.73 -9.15
C SER A 173 2.34 18.67 -9.04
N GLY A 174 2.44 19.92 -9.53
CA GLY A 174 1.30 20.85 -9.57
C GLY A 174 0.16 20.39 -10.48
N GLY A 175 0.48 19.73 -11.60
CA GLY A 175 -0.50 19.13 -12.51
C GLY A 175 -1.21 17.90 -11.94
N VAL A 176 -0.53 17.16 -11.04
CA VAL A 176 -1.13 16.06 -10.27
C VAL A 176 -2.14 16.63 -9.26
N LEU A 177 -1.77 17.68 -8.51
CA LEU A 177 -2.70 18.33 -7.57
C LEU A 177 -3.92 18.93 -8.28
N ALA A 178 -3.72 19.60 -9.41
CA ALA A 178 -4.82 20.13 -10.21
C ALA A 178 -5.75 19.03 -10.75
N PHE A 179 -5.18 17.89 -11.16
CA PHE A 179 -5.95 16.72 -11.58
C PHE A 179 -6.80 16.15 -10.44
N LEU A 180 -6.19 15.94 -9.27
CA LEU A 180 -6.88 15.44 -8.08
C LEU A 180 -7.99 16.40 -7.64
N ARG A 181 -7.74 17.71 -7.62
CA ARG A 181 -8.74 18.74 -7.31
C ARG A 181 -9.91 18.73 -8.29
N THR A 182 -9.63 18.50 -9.57
CA THR A 182 -10.69 18.43 -10.60
C THR A 182 -11.55 17.19 -10.40
N ARG A 183 -10.93 16.03 -10.13
CA ARG A 183 -11.65 14.78 -9.83
C ARG A 183 -12.46 14.86 -8.54
N LEU A 184 -11.93 15.49 -7.50
CA LEU A 184 -12.65 15.77 -6.26
C LEU A 184 -13.94 16.58 -6.51
N ARG A 185 -13.91 17.55 -7.42
CA ARG A 185 -15.05 18.45 -7.69
C ARG A 185 -16.09 17.88 -8.65
N HIS A 186 -15.70 17.08 -9.65
CA HIS A 186 -16.57 16.73 -10.76
C HIS A 186 -16.70 15.23 -11.05
N GLY A 187 -15.95 14.36 -10.37
CA GLY A 187 -15.92 12.94 -10.70
C GLY A 187 -15.75 12.00 -9.51
N LEU A 188 -15.95 12.50 -8.28
CA LEU A 188 -15.76 11.72 -7.06
C LEU A 188 -16.62 10.46 -7.00
N PRO A 189 -17.95 10.47 -7.27
CA PRO A 189 -18.76 9.26 -7.14
C PRO A 189 -18.37 8.17 -8.15
N GLU A 190 -18.11 8.55 -9.40
CA GLU A 190 -17.65 7.61 -10.44
C GLU A 190 -16.27 7.04 -10.10
N THR A 191 -15.33 7.90 -9.71
CA THR A 191 -13.98 7.47 -9.32
C THR A 191 -14.05 6.54 -8.11
N ALA A 192 -14.89 6.86 -7.12
CA ALA A 192 -15.09 6.04 -5.94
C ALA A 192 -15.66 4.67 -6.29
N LEU A 193 -16.64 4.60 -7.19
CA LEU A 193 -17.21 3.33 -7.63
C LEU A 193 -16.15 2.46 -8.32
N LEU A 194 -15.39 3.02 -9.28
CA LEU A 194 -14.32 2.29 -9.98
C LEU A 194 -13.23 1.83 -9.00
N MET A 195 -12.85 2.68 -8.06
CA MET A 195 -11.86 2.33 -7.05
C MET A 195 -12.37 1.27 -6.07
N ALA A 196 -13.64 1.32 -5.68
CA ALA A 196 -14.26 0.26 -4.89
C ALA A 196 -14.23 -1.08 -5.63
N THR A 197 -14.47 -1.09 -6.95
CA THR A 197 -14.32 -2.30 -7.78
C THR A 197 -12.88 -2.80 -7.79
N VAL A 198 -11.90 -1.92 -7.99
CA VAL A 198 -10.47 -2.29 -7.94
C VAL A 198 -10.11 -2.86 -6.56
N TYR A 199 -10.54 -2.21 -5.48
CA TYR A 199 -10.25 -2.69 -4.12
C TYR A 199 -10.93 -4.01 -3.82
N LEU A 200 -12.14 -4.24 -4.31
CA LEU A 200 -12.82 -5.53 -4.19
C LEU A 200 -12.03 -6.62 -4.93
N LEU A 201 -11.57 -6.35 -6.17
CA LEU A 201 -10.74 -7.28 -6.95
C LEU A 201 -9.41 -7.58 -6.24
N VAL A 202 -8.74 -6.55 -5.71
CA VAL A 202 -7.51 -6.71 -4.92
C VAL A 202 -7.80 -7.54 -3.68
N ALA A 203 -8.84 -7.22 -2.91
CA ALA A 203 -9.20 -7.96 -1.69
C ALA A 203 -9.51 -9.43 -1.98
N LEU A 204 -10.28 -9.72 -3.03
CA LEU A 204 -10.59 -11.09 -3.44
C LEU A 204 -9.35 -11.85 -3.90
N THR A 205 -8.49 -11.21 -4.68
CA THR A 205 -7.24 -11.81 -5.16
C THR A 205 -6.28 -12.06 -3.99
N THR A 206 -6.11 -11.09 -3.09
CA THR A 206 -5.34 -11.25 -1.87
C THR A 206 -5.91 -12.37 -1.01
N ALA A 207 -7.23 -12.44 -0.79
CA ALA A 207 -7.86 -13.50 -0.03
C ALA A 207 -7.64 -14.89 -0.66
N ALA A 208 -7.76 -15.00 -1.99
CA ALA A 208 -7.50 -16.24 -2.71
C ALA A 208 -6.03 -16.68 -2.60
N VAL A 209 -5.08 -15.76 -2.82
CA VAL A 209 -3.65 -16.02 -2.67
C VAL A 209 -3.31 -16.41 -1.22
N SER A 210 -3.82 -15.67 -0.24
CA SER A 210 -3.65 -15.99 1.18
C SER A 210 -4.22 -17.36 1.53
N PHE A 211 -5.41 -17.71 1.02
CA PHE A 211 -6.00 -19.04 1.22
C PHE A 211 -5.10 -20.15 0.68
N VAL A 212 -4.59 -20.00 -0.56
CA VAL A 212 -3.68 -20.97 -1.18
C VAL A 212 -2.38 -21.11 -0.38
N VAL A 213 -1.76 -19.99 -0.03
CA VAL A 213 -0.48 -19.95 0.69
C VAL A 213 -0.62 -20.56 2.10
N VAL A 214 -1.67 -20.19 2.85
CA VAL A 214 -1.91 -20.69 4.20
C VAL A 214 -2.27 -22.17 4.18
N SER A 215 -3.16 -22.59 3.26
CA SER A 215 -3.57 -24.00 3.15
C SER A 215 -2.43 -24.88 2.70
N GLY A 216 -1.67 -24.45 1.68
CA GLY A 216 -0.48 -25.14 1.21
C GLY A 216 0.60 -25.25 2.28
N GLY A 217 0.85 -24.18 3.04
CA GLY A 217 1.78 -24.19 4.18
C GLY A 217 1.37 -25.18 5.27
N LYS A 218 0.07 -25.27 5.58
CA LYS A 218 -0.45 -26.25 6.55
C LYS A 218 -0.32 -27.70 6.05
N LEU A 219 -0.64 -27.95 4.79
CA LEU A 219 -0.50 -29.27 4.18
C LEU A 219 0.96 -29.74 4.16
N LEU A 220 1.87 -28.85 3.76
CA LEU A 220 3.31 -29.13 3.78
C LEU A 220 3.81 -29.40 5.20
N ALA A 221 3.38 -28.60 6.18
CA ALA A 221 3.73 -28.85 7.59
C ALA A 221 3.21 -30.22 8.06
N GLY A 222 1.98 -30.60 7.70
CA GLY A 222 1.42 -31.90 8.02
C GLY A 222 2.21 -33.06 7.39
N LEU A 223 2.60 -32.93 6.11
CA LEU A 223 3.44 -33.91 5.42
C LEU A 223 4.84 -34.01 6.04
N ALA A 224 5.43 -32.88 6.45
CA ALA A 224 6.74 -32.88 7.11
C ALA A 224 6.70 -33.58 8.47
N ILE A 225 5.64 -33.37 9.25
CA ILE A 225 5.42 -34.04 10.54
C ILE A 225 5.21 -35.55 10.33
N LEU A 226 4.30 -35.94 9.42
CA LEU A 226 3.95 -37.35 9.18
C LEU A 226 5.05 -38.14 8.47
N GLY A 227 5.75 -37.52 7.53
CA GLY A 227 6.73 -38.19 6.66
C GLY A 227 8.17 -38.13 7.15
N ALA A 228 8.57 -37.05 7.82
CA ALA A 228 9.95 -36.84 8.26
C ALA A 228 10.11 -36.78 9.79
N GLY A 229 9.01 -36.85 10.56
CA GLY A 229 9.05 -36.71 12.02
C GLY A 229 9.58 -35.36 12.51
N ILE A 230 9.63 -34.35 11.61
CA ILE A 230 10.13 -33.03 11.95
C ILE A 230 8.97 -32.25 12.58
N GLU A 231 9.07 -31.98 13.88
CA GLU A 231 8.16 -31.07 14.58
C GLU A 231 8.40 -29.64 14.08
N LEU A 232 7.76 -29.28 12.97
CA LEU A 232 7.68 -27.90 12.51
C LEU A 232 6.41 -27.28 13.11
N PRO A 233 6.53 -26.31 14.03
CA PRO A 233 5.36 -25.62 14.56
C PRO A 233 4.68 -24.89 13.40
N ALA A 234 3.52 -25.38 12.96
CA ALA A 234 2.81 -24.84 11.79
C ALA A 234 2.57 -23.32 11.91
N ARG A 235 2.45 -22.80 13.14
CA ARG A 235 2.36 -21.36 13.44
C ARG A 235 3.66 -20.60 13.15
N GLN A 236 4.83 -21.17 13.39
CA GLN A 236 6.14 -20.55 13.08
C GLN A 236 6.41 -20.54 11.57
N LEU A 237 6.03 -21.62 10.88
CA LEU A 237 6.05 -21.65 9.41
C LEU A 237 5.11 -20.59 8.81
N LEU A 238 3.86 -20.52 9.28
CA LEU A 238 2.90 -19.52 8.82
C LEU A 238 3.32 -18.08 9.15
N ALA A 239 3.98 -17.87 10.28
CA ALA A 239 4.55 -16.57 10.62
C ALA A 239 5.68 -16.21 9.63
N GLY A 240 6.62 -17.12 9.36
CA GLY A 240 7.68 -16.90 8.38
C GLY A 240 7.13 -16.57 6.98
N VAL A 241 6.05 -17.26 6.57
CA VAL A 241 5.36 -17.03 5.29
C VAL A 241 4.60 -15.70 5.26
N THR A 242 4.14 -15.19 6.41
CA THR A 242 3.46 -13.90 6.54
C THR A 242 4.43 -12.73 6.82
N GLY A 243 5.74 -12.98 6.78
CA GLY A 243 6.77 -11.97 7.06
C GLY A 243 6.96 -11.65 8.54
N LEU A 244 6.34 -12.42 9.43
CA LEU A 244 6.55 -12.42 10.87
C LEU A 244 7.60 -13.49 11.20
N GLY A 245 8.88 -13.11 11.34
CA GLY A 245 9.93 -14.11 11.58
C GLY A 245 9.60 -15.08 12.74
N PRO A 246 10.14 -16.31 12.75
CA PRO A 246 9.85 -17.33 13.79
C PRO A 246 10.06 -16.84 15.24
N ARG A 247 10.93 -15.84 15.42
CA ARG A 247 11.25 -15.22 16.71
C ARG A 247 10.28 -14.12 17.16
N SER A 248 9.34 -13.70 16.31
CA SER A 248 8.26 -12.77 16.69
C SER A 248 7.35 -13.35 17.79
N PHE A 249 7.28 -14.68 17.91
CA PHE A 249 6.60 -15.36 19.01
C PHE A 249 7.36 -15.32 20.33
N GLY A 250 8.70 -15.23 20.31
CA GLY A 250 9.50 -15.03 21.52
C GLY A 250 9.22 -13.67 22.19
N ALA A 251 8.85 -12.65 21.40
CA ALA A 251 8.43 -11.35 21.91
C ALA A 251 6.99 -11.34 22.47
N SER A 252 6.17 -12.34 22.13
CA SER A 252 4.79 -12.48 22.63
C SER A 252 4.68 -13.21 23.98
N GLY A 253 5.80 -13.54 24.61
CA GLY A 253 5.85 -14.20 25.92
C GLY A 253 5.43 -15.67 25.91
N MET A 254 5.20 -16.27 24.73
CA MET A 254 4.98 -17.71 24.63
C MET A 254 6.32 -18.45 24.56
N PRO A 255 6.55 -19.47 25.39
CA PRO A 255 7.76 -20.27 25.32
C PRO A 255 7.86 -20.92 23.93
N LEU A 256 9.03 -20.81 23.32
CA LEU A 256 9.40 -21.64 22.18
C LEU A 256 9.56 -23.07 22.70
N GLU A 257 8.46 -23.81 22.78
CA GLU A 257 8.54 -25.24 23.04
C GLU A 257 9.16 -25.93 21.81
N GLY A 258 10.34 -26.50 22.01
CA GLY A 258 10.94 -27.51 21.13
C GLY A 258 11.95 -26.98 20.11
N GLY A 259 13.20 -27.42 20.27
CA GLY A 259 14.20 -27.40 19.20
C GLY A 259 15.59 -26.97 19.62
N ASN A 260 16.26 -27.77 20.46
CA ASN A 260 17.70 -27.66 20.68
C ASN A 260 18.42 -28.06 19.39
N LEU A 261 18.73 -27.08 18.54
CA LEU A 261 19.65 -27.23 17.42
C LEU A 261 20.67 -26.10 17.46
N GLY A 262 21.72 -26.30 18.28
CA GLY A 262 22.99 -25.58 18.22
C GLY A 262 22.99 -24.18 18.79
#